data_AF-A0A6G2IIE0-F1
#
_entry.id   AF-A0A6G2IIE0-F1
#
_cell.length_a   1.000
_cell.length_b   1.000
_cell.length_c   1.000
_cell.angle_alpha   90.00
_cell.angle_beta   90.00
_cell.angle_gamma   90.00
#
_symmetry.space_group_name_H-M   'P 1'
#
loop_
_entity.id
_entity.type
_entity.pdbx_description
1 polymer ?
#
loop_
_entity_poly.entity_id
_entity_poly.type
_entity_poly.pdbx_seq_one_letter_code
_entity_poly.pdbx_strand_id
1 'polypeptide(L)'
;MNTGQQLEFQAACGHLLAVPADRAGQDVRCPQCHRVVRVSPPDVPYASAVPEPAPVPVPVPATAPESAALSALYGTLLVGGLAGAALIYLVLFNDLSESQLVTFTPLWFFPVVFGLYGFVSQRLLRLLAAGRARTLGEAARTSIDVGGVWALLGMFPFLVLKWRSSLLVSMVAALFWAVLLWLFFAAVFPVL
;
A
#
# COMPACT_ATOMS: atom_id res chain seq x y z
N MET A 1 -15.30 -63.27 16.31
CA MET A 1 -14.10 -62.84 15.55
C MET A 1 -14.32 -61.37 15.19
N ASN A 2 -13.70 -60.45 15.94
CA ASN A 2 -13.89 -59.00 15.77
C ASN A 2 -12.87 -58.47 14.76
N THR A 3 -13.31 -58.18 13.54
CA THR A 3 -12.51 -57.50 12.53
C THR A 3 -12.43 -56.02 12.91
N GLY A 4 -11.42 -55.67 13.72
CA GLY A 4 -11.17 -54.28 14.12
C GLY A 4 -10.92 -53.43 12.88
N GLN A 5 -11.76 -52.42 12.66
CA GLN A 5 -11.57 -51.45 11.58
C GLN A 5 -10.20 -50.80 11.75
N GLN A 6 -9.36 -50.89 10.71
CA GLN A 6 -8.08 -50.19 10.64
C GLN A 6 -8.29 -48.92 9.85
N LEU A 7 -7.76 -47.81 10.35
CA LEU A 7 -7.74 -46.51 9.68
C LEU A 7 -6.40 -46.39 8.97
N GLU A 8 -6.45 -46.19 7.66
CA GLU A 8 -5.27 -45.93 6.84
C GLU A 8 -5.09 -44.42 6.70
N PHE A 9 -3.89 -43.92 7.01
CA PHE A 9 -3.56 -42.52 6.78
C PHE A 9 -2.15 -42.37 6.23
N GLN A 10 -1.97 -41.35 5.41
CA GLN A 10 -0.68 -41.02 4.81
C GLN A 10 0.07 -40.02 5.69
N ALA A 11 1.26 -40.39 6.15
CA ALA A 11 2.14 -39.45 6.83
C ALA A 11 2.70 -38.42 5.84
N ALA A 12 3.20 -37.29 6.35
CA ALA A 12 3.83 -36.24 5.52
C ALA A 12 5.05 -36.70 4.70
N CYS A 13 5.61 -37.88 5.02
CA CYS A 13 6.66 -38.53 4.24
C CYS A 13 6.14 -39.42 3.09
N GLY A 14 4.82 -39.49 2.89
CA GLY A 14 4.16 -40.31 1.88
C GLY A 14 3.88 -41.77 2.30
N HIS A 15 4.35 -42.20 3.49
CA HIS A 15 4.15 -43.56 3.99
C HIS A 15 2.74 -43.77 4.52
N LEU A 16 2.09 -44.88 4.13
CA LEU A 16 0.78 -45.29 4.62
C LEU A 16 0.93 -46.00 5.96
N LEU A 17 0.22 -45.51 6.97
CA LEU A 17 0.09 -46.15 8.28
C LEU A 17 -1.29 -46.76 8.43
N ALA A 18 -1.34 -48.03 8.82
CA ALA A 18 -2.55 -48.67 9.32
C ALA A 18 -2.55 -48.59 10.85
N VAL A 19 -3.51 -47.88 11.44
CA VAL A 19 -3.69 -47.81 12.89
C VAL A 19 -5.08 -48.31 13.25
N PRO A 20 -5.22 -49.13 14.30
CA PRO A 20 -6.53 -49.58 14.74
C PRO A 20 -7.42 -48.41 15.18
N ALA A 21 -8.73 -48.50 14.87
CA ALA A 21 -9.70 -47.41 15.07
C ALA A 21 -9.91 -47.00 16.53
N ASP A 22 -9.46 -47.81 17.49
CA ASP A 22 -9.44 -47.51 18.92
C ASP A 22 -8.50 -46.35 19.29
N ARG A 23 -7.57 -45.98 18.39
CA ARG A 23 -6.69 -44.80 18.54
C ARG A 23 -7.16 -43.58 17.76
N ALA A 24 -8.40 -43.55 17.28
CA ALA A 24 -9.00 -42.36 16.69
C ALA A 24 -8.91 -41.17 17.67
N GLY A 25 -8.40 -40.02 17.20
CA GLY A 25 -8.16 -38.82 18.00
C GLY A 25 -6.84 -38.79 18.78
N GLN A 26 -6.04 -39.87 18.76
CA GLN A 26 -4.73 -39.94 19.39
C GLN A 26 -3.59 -39.60 18.41
N ASP A 27 -2.48 -39.14 18.98
CA ASP A 27 -1.26 -38.79 18.27
C ASP A 27 -0.39 -40.05 18.09
N VAL A 28 -0.16 -40.45 16.83
CA VAL A 28 0.62 -41.66 16.50
C VAL A 28 1.90 -41.27 15.77
N ARG A 29 3.02 -41.86 16.19
CA ARG A 29 4.33 -41.57 15.60
C ARG A 29 4.58 -42.44 14.37
N CYS A 30 4.92 -41.81 13.25
CA CYS A 30 5.32 -42.55 12.06
C CYS A 30 6.64 -43.31 12.29
N PRO A 31 6.74 -44.60 11.97
CA PRO A 31 7.99 -45.36 12.14
C PRO A 31 9.09 -44.94 11.15
N GLN A 32 8.73 -44.32 10.03
CA GLN A 32 9.67 -43.92 8.97
C GLN A 32 10.24 -42.51 9.16
N CYS A 33 9.40 -41.52 9.47
CA CYS A 33 9.84 -40.13 9.62
C CYS A 33 9.82 -39.61 11.06
N HIS A 34 9.40 -40.45 12.02
CA HIS A 34 9.25 -40.15 13.44
C HIS A 34 8.40 -38.91 13.78
N ARG A 35 7.69 -38.34 12.80
CA ARG A 35 6.72 -37.27 13.02
C ARG A 35 5.44 -37.83 13.60
N VAL A 36 4.82 -37.01 14.45
CA VAL A 36 3.55 -37.30 15.09
C VAL A 36 2.44 -36.89 14.13
N VAL A 37 1.52 -37.82 13.85
CA VAL A 37 0.35 -37.63 13.00
C VAL A 37 -0.88 -37.92 13.85
N ARG A 38 -1.83 -36.98 13.86
CA ARG A 38 -3.08 -37.13 14.59
C ARG A 38 -4.06 -37.97 13.76
N VAL A 39 -4.57 -39.05 14.34
CA VAL A 39 -5.51 -39.95 13.65
C VAL A 39 -6.89 -39.29 13.63
N SER A 40 -7.36 -38.89 12.46
CA SER A 40 -8.74 -38.39 12.30
C SER A 40 -9.72 -39.55 12.53
N PRO A 41 -10.80 -39.34 13.31
CA PRO A 41 -11.85 -40.35 13.43
C PRO A 41 -12.51 -40.61 12.08
N PRO A 42 -12.98 -41.84 11.81
CA PRO A 42 -13.68 -42.16 10.57
C PRO A 42 -14.95 -41.30 10.46
N ASP A 43 -15.11 -40.67 9.30
CA ASP A 43 -16.30 -39.87 8.97
C ASP A 43 -17.55 -40.75 9.09
N VAL A 44 -18.46 -40.38 10.00
CA VAL A 44 -19.78 -41.00 10.12
C VAL A 44 -20.62 -40.69 8.88
N PRO A 45 -21.10 -41.71 8.14
CA PRO A 45 -21.89 -41.48 6.93
C PRO A 45 -23.37 -41.29 7.28
N TYR A 46 -23.78 -40.05 7.60
CA TYR A 46 -25.16 -39.62 7.41
C TYR A 46 -25.26 -38.10 7.19
N ALA A 47 -25.14 -37.69 5.94
CA ALA A 47 -25.92 -36.60 5.31
C ALA A 47 -25.36 -36.37 3.90
N SER A 48 -26.09 -36.82 2.88
CA SER A 48 -25.82 -36.38 1.51
C SER A 48 -26.09 -34.87 1.39
N ALA A 49 -25.04 -34.17 0.94
CA ALA A 49 -25.00 -32.89 0.22
C ALA A 49 -25.75 -31.68 0.83
N VAL A 50 -24.97 -30.77 1.39
CA VAL A 50 -25.06 -29.37 0.96
C VAL A 50 -23.78 -29.10 0.17
N PRO A 51 -23.85 -28.61 -1.08
CA PRO A 51 -22.69 -28.09 -1.76
C PRO A 51 -22.04 -27.06 -0.83
N GLU A 52 -20.76 -27.25 -0.51
CA GLU A 52 -19.96 -26.20 0.10
C GLU A 52 -20.23 -24.92 -0.71
N PRO A 53 -20.74 -23.83 -0.10
CA PRO A 53 -20.87 -22.59 -0.82
C PRO A 53 -19.47 -22.30 -1.36
N ALA A 54 -19.33 -22.19 -2.68
CA ALA A 54 -18.11 -21.70 -3.32
C ALA A 54 -17.56 -20.56 -2.46
N PRO A 55 -16.25 -20.53 -2.18
CA PRO A 55 -15.66 -19.63 -1.19
C PRO A 55 -16.29 -18.27 -1.40
N VAL A 56 -17.16 -17.87 -0.46
CA VAL A 56 -17.82 -16.58 -0.51
C VAL A 56 -16.65 -15.61 -0.65
N PRO A 57 -16.55 -14.83 -1.74
CA PRO A 57 -15.50 -13.85 -1.82
C PRO A 57 -15.72 -12.99 -0.59
N VAL A 58 -14.84 -13.14 0.40
CA VAL A 58 -14.77 -12.24 1.55
C VAL A 58 -14.83 -10.88 0.90
N PRO A 59 -15.84 -10.05 1.19
CA PRO A 59 -15.90 -8.74 0.59
C PRO A 59 -14.61 -8.07 1.01
N VAL A 60 -13.64 -7.99 0.09
CA VAL A 60 -12.57 -7.03 0.18
C VAL A 60 -13.34 -5.75 0.44
N PRO A 61 -13.18 -5.08 1.60
CA PRO A 61 -13.92 -3.89 1.90
C PRO A 61 -13.80 -3.01 0.66
N ALA A 62 -14.93 -2.62 0.08
CA ALA A 62 -14.96 -1.82 -1.12
C ALA A 62 -14.41 -0.42 -0.78
N THR A 63 -13.10 -0.30 -0.58
CA THR A 63 -12.34 0.94 -0.49
C THR A 63 -12.14 1.53 -1.90
N ALA A 64 -13.21 1.50 -2.71
CA ALA A 64 -13.14 1.77 -4.14
C ALA A 64 -13.69 3.15 -4.58
N PRO A 65 -14.51 3.91 -3.83
CA PRO A 65 -14.79 5.30 -4.21
C PRO A 65 -13.75 6.29 -3.66
N GLU A 66 -13.21 6.06 -2.46
CA GLU A 66 -12.32 7.01 -1.78
C GLU A 66 -10.96 7.16 -2.49
N SER A 67 -10.38 6.06 -2.98
CA SER A 67 -9.09 6.08 -3.67
C SER A 67 -9.14 6.74 -5.05
N ALA A 68 -10.22 6.55 -5.80
CA ALA A 68 -10.42 7.15 -7.12
C ALA A 68 -10.69 8.66 -7.00
N ALA A 69 -11.56 9.07 -6.08
CA ALA A 69 -11.85 10.49 -5.84
C ALA A 69 -10.60 11.26 -5.37
N LEU A 70 -9.83 10.69 -4.44
CA LEU A 70 -8.56 11.28 -4.00
C LEU A 70 -7.52 11.33 -5.13
N SER A 71 -7.45 10.29 -5.97
CA SER A 71 -6.55 10.29 -7.14
C SER A 71 -6.90 11.41 -8.12
N ALA A 72 -8.20 11.59 -8.39
CA ALA A 72 -8.70 12.66 -9.24
C ALA A 72 -8.38 14.02 -8.60
N LEU A 73 -8.62 14.19 -7.30
CA LEU A 73 -8.29 15.42 -6.58
C LEU A 73 -6.81 15.78 -6.73
N TYR A 74 -5.90 14.86 -6.43
CA TYR A 74 -4.46 15.10 -6.56
C TYR A 74 -4.05 15.42 -8.00
N GLY A 75 -4.61 14.71 -8.97
CA GLY A 75 -4.39 14.98 -10.39
C GLY A 75 -4.85 16.38 -10.78
N THR A 76 -6.07 16.77 -10.39
CA THR A 76 -6.64 18.09 -10.68
C THR A 76 -5.86 19.21 -10.01
N LEU A 77 -5.41 19.04 -8.77
CA LEU A 77 -4.57 20.03 -8.07
C LEU A 77 -3.20 20.17 -8.73
N LEU A 78 -2.59 19.06 -9.14
CA LEU A 78 -1.30 19.09 -9.84
C LEU A 78 -1.41 19.79 -11.19
N VAL A 79 -2.38 19.39 -12.02
CA VAL A 79 -2.60 20.00 -13.34
C VAL A 79 -3.02 21.46 -13.20
N GLY A 80 -3.93 21.76 -12.26
CA GLY A 80 -4.39 23.13 -11.99
C GLY A 80 -3.26 24.02 -11.49
N GLY A 81 -2.40 23.52 -10.61
CA GLY A 81 -1.22 24.24 -10.14
C GLY A 81 -0.21 24.51 -11.25
N LEU A 82 0.10 23.52 -12.09
CA LEU A 82 0.99 23.69 -13.24
C LEU A 82 0.41 24.68 -14.26
N ALA A 83 -0.89 24.60 -14.54
CA ALA A 83 -1.58 25.54 -15.43
C ALA A 83 -1.58 26.96 -14.85
N GLY A 84 -1.80 27.11 -13.54
CA GLY A 84 -1.70 28.39 -12.84
C GLY A 84 -0.29 28.99 -12.93
N ALA A 85 0.74 28.18 -12.73
CA ALA A 85 2.13 28.60 -12.92
C ALA A 85 2.39 29.05 -14.36
N ALA A 86 1.96 28.25 -15.35
CA ALA A 86 2.11 28.59 -16.77
C ALA A 86 1.39 29.91 -17.11
N LEU A 87 0.19 30.12 -16.60
CA LEU A 87 -0.55 31.37 -16.79
C LEU A 87 0.22 32.57 -16.22
N ILE A 88 0.73 32.45 -14.99
CA ILE A 88 1.48 33.52 -14.33
C ILE A 88 2.76 33.84 -15.09
N TYR A 89 3.57 32.82 -15.42
CA TYR A 89 4.90 33.05 -15.98
C TYR A 89 4.92 33.24 -17.51
N LEU A 90 3.94 32.74 -18.26
CA LEU A 90 3.90 32.88 -19.71
C LEU A 90 3.00 34.02 -20.20
N VAL A 91 1.98 34.40 -19.43
CA VAL A 91 0.99 35.41 -19.85
C VAL A 91 1.07 36.66 -18.99
N LEU A 92 0.96 36.51 -17.66
CA LEU A 92 0.84 37.64 -16.73
C LEU A 92 2.19 38.21 -16.26
N PHE A 93 3.31 37.59 -16.62
CA PHE A 93 4.63 37.91 -16.05
C PHE A 93 5.02 39.38 -16.21
N ASN A 94 4.71 39.98 -17.36
CA ASN A 94 5.07 41.37 -17.65
C ASN A 94 4.14 42.39 -16.96
N ASP A 95 2.95 41.95 -16.52
CA ASP A 95 1.94 42.79 -15.88
C ASP A 95 2.03 42.75 -14.35
N LEU A 96 2.75 41.77 -13.79
CA LEU A 96 2.89 41.56 -12.36
C LEU A 96 4.18 42.18 -11.82
N SER A 97 4.07 42.88 -10.69
CA SER A 97 5.27 43.30 -9.95
C SER A 97 5.95 42.12 -9.26
N GLU A 98 7.22 42.28 -8.90
CA GLU A 98 8.00 41.29 -8.15
C GLU A 98 7.30 40.87 -6.85
N SER A 99 6.72 41.82 -6.12
CA SER A 99 5.96 41.56 -4.90
C SER A 99 4.70 40.73 -5.15
N GLN A 100 4.01 40.97 -6.27
CA GLN A 100 2.83 40.20 -6.66
C GLN A 100 3.20 38.78 -7.08
N LEU A 101 4.31 38.61 -7.82
CA LEU A 101 4.85 37.30 -8.18
C LEU A 101 5.16 36.44 -6.95
N VAL A 102 5.81 37.02 -5.94
CA VAL A 102 6.07 36.35 -4.66
C VAL A 102 4.77 35.99 -3.96
N THR A 103 3.82 36.94 -3.88
CA THR A 103 2.50 36.74 -3.23
C THR A 103 1.68 35.65 -3.91
N PHE A 104 1.74 35.51 -5.23
CA PHE A 104 1.03 34.48 -5.98
C PHE A 104 1.75 33.13 -6.03
N THR A 105 3.02 33.06 -5.63
CA THR A 105 3.79 31.80 -5.67
C THR A 105 3.12 30.67 -4.88
N PRO A 106 2.64 30.87 -3.64
CA PRO A 106 1.90 29.85 -2.89
C PRO A 106 0.69 29.26 -3.63
N LEU A 107 0.01 30.07 -4.45
CA LEU A 107 -1.24 29.71 -5.11
C LEU A 107 -1.07 28.58 -6.12
N TRP A 108 0.07 28.54 -6.83
CA TRP A 108 0.37 27.47 -7.78
C TRP A 108 1.32 26.43 -7.18
N PHE A 109 2.25 26.85 -6.32
CA PHE A 109 3.25 25.97 -5.74
C PHE A 109 2.64 24.92 -4.81
N PHE A 110 1.71 25.31 -3.93
CA PHE A 110 1.11 24.35 -2.99
C PHE A 110 0.23 23.30 -3.67
N PRO A 111 -0.65 23.62 -4.63
CA PRO A 111 -1.38 22.61 -5.37
C PRO A 111 -0.46 21.64 -6.12
N VAL A 112 0.64 22.13 -6.72
CA VAL A 112 1.64 21.28 -7.39
C VAL A 112 2.27 20.31 -6.41
N VAL A 113 2.81 20.80 -5.30
CA VAL A 113 3.45 19.95 -4.28
C VAL A 113 2.44 18.97 -3.69
N PHE A 114 1.28 19.44 -3.24
CA PHE A 114 0.28 18.58 -2.65
C PHE A 114 -0.20 17.50 -3.62
N GLY A 115 -0.50 17.88 -4.87
CA GLY A 115 -0.93 16.97 -5.93
C GLY A 115 0.13 15.94 -6.30
N LEU A 116 1.40 16.36 -6.44
CA LEU A 116 2.51 15.48 -6.76
C LEU A 116 2.71 14.41 -5.68
N TYR A 117 2.77 14.81 -4.40
CA TYR A 117 2.99 13.87 -3.29
C TYR A 117 1.78 12.97 -3.06
N GLY A 118 0.56 13.50 -3.20
CA GLY A 118 -0.68 12.72 -3.15
C GLY A 118 -0.72 11.65 -4.24
N PHE A 119 -0.42 12.03 -5.49
CA PHE A 119 -0.42 11.10 -6.63
C PHE A 119 0.65 10.01 -6.49
N VAL A 120 1.88 10.40 -6.15
CA VAL A 120 3.00 9.47 -5.95
C VAL A 120 2.70 8.52 -4.78
N SER A 121 2.18 9.04 -3.66
CA SER A 121 1.87 8.21 -2.49
C SER A 121 0.81 7.14 -2.78
N GLN A 122 -0.25 7.50 -3.50
CA GLN A 122 -1.27 6.54 -3.90
C GLN A 122 -0.75 5.50 -4.87
N ARG A 123 0.17 5.87 -5.78
CA ARG A 123 0.80 4.90 -6.66
C ARG A 123 1.64 3.90 -5.87
N LEU A 124 2.42 4.38 -4.90
CA LEU A 124 3.26 3.54 -4.04
C LEU A 124 2.41 2.62 -3.13
N LEU A 125 1.35 3.14 -2.51
CA LEU A 125 0.44 2.34 -1.69
C LEU A 125 -0.28 1.26 -2.52
N ARG A 126 -0.66 1.56 -3.77
CA ARG A 126 -1.23 0.57 -4.70
C ARG A 126 -0.24 -0.53 -5.06
N LEU A 127 1.04 -0.18 -5.27
CA LEU A 127 2.10 -1.16 -5.55
C LEU A 127 2.36 -2.08 -4.34
N LEU A 128 2.32 -1.52 -3.12
CA LEU A 128 2.45 -2.27 -1.88
C LEU A 128 1.26 -3.22 -1.66
N ALA A 129 0.03 -2.73 -1.87
CA ALA A 129 -1.19 -3.52 -1.77
C ALA A 129 -1.26 -4.65 -2.81
N ALA A 130 -0.70 -4.44 -4.00
CA ALA A 130 -0.59 -5.46 -5.05
C ALA A 130 0.52 -6.50 -4.79
N GLY A 131 1.21 -6.43 -3.65
CA GLY A 131 2.29 -7.36 -3.30
C GLY A 131 3.55 -7.21 -4.15
N ARG A 132 3.66 -6.15 -4.96
CA ARG A 132 4.81 -5.91 -5.86
C ARG A 132 6.00 -5.28 -5.15
N ALA A 133 5.85 -4.85 -3.90
CA ALA A 133 6.92 -4.35 -3.04
C ALA A 133 6.69 -4.78 -1.59
N ARG A 134 7.76 -5.03 -0.83
CA ARG A 134 7.67 -5.38 0.60
C ARG A 134 7.72 -4.15 1.51
N THR A 135 8.29 -3.03 1.03
CA THR A 135 8.40 -1.79 1.80
C THR A 135 8.18 -0.54 0.93
N LEU A 136 7.69 0.54 1.54
CA LEU A 136 7.52 1.84 0.89
C LEU A 136 8.85 2.42 0.38
N GLY A 137 9.95 2.20 1.11
CA GLY A 137 11.29 2.65 0.72
C GLY A 137 11.84 1.92 -0.50
N GLU A 138 11.52 0.63 -0.67
CA GLU A 138 11.91 -0.16 -1.83
C GLU A 138 11.13 0.26 -3.08
N ALA A 139 9.81 0.46 -2.96
CA ALA A 139 8.97 1.00 -4.04
C ALA A 139 9.32 2.45 -4.43
N ALA A 140 9.72 3.27 -3.45
CA ALA A 140 10.21 4.62 -3.69
C ALA A 140 11.52 4.60 -4.47
N ARG A 141 12.48 3.74 -4.11
CA ARG A 141 13.76 3.62 -4.84
C ARG A 141 13.57 3.26 -6.32
N THR A 142 12.67 2.33 -6.63
CA THR A 142 12.35 1.99 -8.04
C THR A 142 11.72 3.14 -8.81
N SER A 143 11.03 4.05 -8.12
CA SER A 143 10.45 5.26 -8.71
C SER A 143 11.48 6.40 -8.83
N ILE A 144 12.48 6.43 -7.94
CA ILE A 144 13.57 7.41 -7.90
C ILE A 144 14.59 7.16 -9.01
N ASP A 145 14.77 5.92 -9.49
CA ASP A 145 15.65 5.62 -10.64
C ASP A 145 15.29 6.36 -11.93
N VAL A 146 14.03 6.81 -12.07
CA VAL A 146 13.57 7.61 -13.22
C VAL A 146 13.75 9.12 -12.98
N GLY A 147 13.83 9.57 -11.73
CA GLY A 147 13.86 10.99 -11.34
C GLY A 147 15.23 11.52 -10.88
N GLY A 148 16.23 10.64 -10.72
CA GLY A 148 17.59 11.01 -10.29
C GLY A 148 17.68 11.52 -8.83
N VAL A 149 18.86 12.04 -8.45
CA VAL A 149 19.18 12.49 -7.08
C VAL A 149 18.22 13.57 -6.57
N TRP A 150 17.66 14.40 -7.44
CA TRP A 150 16.69 15.43 -7.09
C TRP A 150 15.35 14.87 -6.59
N ALA A 151 14.95 13.69 -7.07
CA ALA A 151 13.78 12.98 -6.56
C ALA A 151 13.99 12.51 -5.12
N LEU A 152 15.23 12.35 -4.67
CA LEU A 152 15.59 11.94 -3.32
C LEU A 152 15.41 13.08 -2.30
N LEU A 153 15.77 14.31 -2.71
CA LEU A 153 15.51 15.52 -1.93
C LEU A 153 14.01 15.81 -1.83
N GLY A 154 13.28 15.64 -2.94
CA GLY A 154 11.82 15.71 -2.93
C GLY A 154 11.17 14.60 -2.10
N MET A 155 11.60 13.34 -2.24
CA MET A 155 11.00 12.23 -1.49
C MET A 155 11.48 12.12 -0.03
N PHE A 156 12.30 13.04 0.47
CA PHE A 156 12.78 13.00 1.86
C PHE A 156 11.64 12.87 2.90
N PRO A 157 10.52 13.62 2.84
CA PRO A 157 9.39 13.45 3.77
C PRO A 157 8.77 12.03 3.68
N PHE A 158 8.90 11.39 2.53
CA PHE A 158 8.41 10.06 2.24
C PHE A 158 9.27 8.95 2.88
N LEU A 159 10.58 9.20 3.00
CA LEU A 159 11.57 8.20 3.42
C LEU A 159 11.69 8.07 4.94
N VAL A 160 11.38 9.14 5.68
CA VAL A 160 11.63 9.19 7.12
C VAL A 160 10.46 8.61 7.94
N LEU A 161 9.24 8.56 7.39
CA LEU A 161 8.04 8.17 8.15
C LEU A 161 7.31 6.96 7.55
N LYS A 162 6.82 6.05 8.42
CA LYS A 162 5.98 4.90 8.05
C LYS A 162 4.54 5.37 7.85
N TRP A 163 4.20 5.81 6.66
CA TRP A 163 2.88 6.38 6.37
C TRP A 163 1.83 5.32 6.02
N ARG A 164 0.65 5.40 6.66
CA ARG A 164 -0.53 4.57 6.35
C ARG A 164 -1.58 5.27 5.45
N SER A 165 -1.48 6.59 5.27
CA SER A 165 -2.44 7.40 4.52
C SER A 165 -1.74 8.37 3.57
N SER A 166 -2.22 8.42 2.32
CA SER A 166 -1.74 9.34 1.27
C SER A 166 -2.00 10.81 1.61
N LEU A 167 -3.10 11.09 2.29
CA LEU A 167 -3.50 12.45 2.66
C LEU A 167 -2.56 13.05 3.72
N LEU A 168 -2.20 12.26 4.73
CA LEU A 168 -1.25 12.71 5.75
C LEU A 168 0.13 13.02 5.15
N VAL A 169 0.57 12.21 4.19
CA VAL A 169 1.82 12.44 3.47
C VAL A 169 1.76 13.76 2.71
N SER A 170 0.71 13.97 1.93
CA SER A 170 0.59 15.19 1.12
C SER A 170 0.45 16.44 1.99
N MET A 171 -0.25 16.35 3.13
CA MET A 171 -0.36 17.44 4.10
C MET A 171 0.99 17.79 4.74
N VAL A 172 1.72 16.80 5.25
CA VAL A 172 3.00 17.03 5.92
C VAL A 172 4.06 17.49 4.94
N ALA A 173 4.06 16.93 3.72
CA ALA A 173 4.93 17.41 2.65
C ALA A 173 4.60 18.87 2.28
N ALA A 174 3.32 19.20 2.08
CA ALA A 174 2.92 20.57 1.76
C ALA A 174 3.32 21.54 2.87
N LEU A 175 3.14 21.17 4.14
CA LEU A 175 3.55 22.00 5.28
C LEU A 175 5.07 22.19 5.33
N PHE A 176 5.85 21.12 5.14
CA PHE A 176 7.31 21.18 5.09
C PHE A 176 7.78 22.16 4.00
N TRP A 177 7.24 22.02 2.79
CA TRP A 177 7.57 22.91 1.68
C TRP A 177 7.06 24.34 1.88
N ALA A 178 5.94 24.54 2.57
CA ALA A 178 5.44 25.86 2.94
C ALA A 178 6.40 26.59 3.88
N VAL A 179 6.90 25.91 4.92
CA VAL A 179 7.88 26.49 5.83
C VAL A 179 9.17 26.83 5.09
N LEU A 180 9.64 25.94 4.22
CA LEU A 180 10.87 26.16 3.46
C LEU A 180 10.74 27.32 2.47
N LEU A 181 9.61 27.41 1.76
CA LEU A 181 9.31 28.52 0.86
C LEU A 181 9.19 29.85 1.62
N TRP A 182 8.54 29.84 2.78
CA TRP A 182 8.44 31.02 3.63
C TRP A 182 9.81 31.50 4.11
N LEU A 183 10.67 30.57 4.60
CA LEU A 183 12.04 30.89 4.98
C LEU A 183 12.85 31.46 3.81
N PHE A 184 12.68 30.89 2.62
CA PHE A 184 13.32 31.39 1.40
C PHE A 184 12.91 32.83 1.09
N PHE A 185 11.60 33.14 1.10
CA PHE A 185 11.15 34.50 0.85
C PHE A 185 11.59 35.48 1.93
N ALA A 186 11.51 35.10 3.20
CA ALA A 186 12.01 35.92 4.30
C ALA A 186 13.53 36.22 4.20
N ALA A 187 14.31 35.27 3.67
CA ALA A 187 15.76 35.43 3.53
C ALA A 187 16.17 36.21 2.27
N VAL A 188 15.52 35.96 1.13
CA VAL A 188 15.89 36.55 -0.16
C VAL A 188 15.22 37.91 -0.39
N PHE A 189 14.00 38.08 0.11
CA PHE A 189 13.23 39.31 -0.02
C PHE A 189 12.82 39.86 1.36
N PRO A 190 13.76 40.27 2.21
CA PRO A 190 13.48 40.70 3.59
C PRO A 190 12.67 42.00 3.70
N VAL A 191 12.46 42.70 2.57
CA VAL A 191 11.79 44.01 2.48
C VAL A 191 10.40 43.92 1.80
N LEU A 192 10.00 42.71 1.37
CA LEU A 192 8.65 42.39 0.90
C LEU A 192 7.77 41.92 2.07
#